data_AF-A0A2V8FXZ2-F1
#
_entry.id   AF-A0A2V8FXZ2-F1
#
_cell.length_a   1.000
_cell.length_b   1.000
_cell.length_c   1.000
_cell.angle_alpha   90.00
_cell.angle_beta   90.00
_cell.angle_gamma   90.00
#
_symmetry.space_group_name_H-M   'P 1'
#
loop_
_entity.id
_entity.type
_entity.pdbx_description
1 polymer ?
#
loop_
_entity_poly.entity_id
_entity_poly.type
_entity_poly.pdbx_seq_one_letter_code
_entity_poly.pdbx_strand_id
1 'polypeptide(L)'
;MTNPFAHVPVVAGLAYIERIHHLPSRFTATLAAEPDNRFNRFAVAVLAGGNKIGYVPPEISCHYFDPVRRAAAPVECPGRRVSATDLRDTGVAVLLDFSALPVARAE
;
A
#
# COMPACT_ATOMS: atom_id res chain seq x y z
N MET A 1 -7.63 10.38 -18.14
CA MET A 1 -6.25 9.87 -18.09
C MET A 1 -6.26 8.63 -17.22
N THR A 2 -5.86 7.48 -17.75
CA THR A 2 -5.85 6.20 -17.04
C THR A 2 -4.75 6.23 -15.98
N ASN A 3 -5.08 5.92 -14.72
CA ASN A 3 -4.09 5.83 -13.65
C ASN A 3 -3.11 4.68 -13.96
N PRO A 4 -1.82 4.95 -14.26
CA PRO A 4 -0.87 3.89 -14.60
C PRO A 4 -0.56 2.96 -13.41
N PHE A 5 -0.99 3.32 -12.20
CA PHE A 5 -0.79 2.58 -10.96
C PHE A 5 -2.07 1.94 -10.43
N ALA A 6 -3.07 1.68 -11.27
CA ALA A 6 -4.37 1.14 -10.82
C ALA A 6 -4.24 -0.13 -9.95
N HIS A 7 -3.21 -0.95 -10.17
CA HIS A 7 -2.90 -2.11 -9.33
C HIS A 7 -1.48 -2.01 -8.78
N VAL A 8 -1.38 -1.84 -7.46
CA VAL A 8 -0.11 -1.67 -6.77
C VAL A 8 0.26 -2.96 -6.06
N PRO A 9 1.34 -3.63 -6.46
CA PRO A 9 1.87 -4.73 -5.67
C PRO A 9 2.53 -4.17 -4.41
N VAL A 10 2.14 -4.70 -3.25
CA VAL A 10 2.81 -4.41 -1.99
C VAL A 10 3.65 -5.62 -1.63
N VAL A 11 4.96 -5.42 -1.68
CA VAL A 11 5.92 -6.37 -1.14
C VAL A 11 5.78 -6.35 0.37
N ALA A 12 5.39 -7.49 0.95
CA ALA A 12 5.44 -7.61 2.39
C ALA A 12 6.86 -7.95 2.79
N GLY A 13 7.52 -7.02 3.47
CA GLY A 13 8.69 -7.39 4.26
C GLY A 13 8.31 -8.50 5.24
N LEU A 14 9.25 -9.42 5.51
CA LEU A 14 9.07 -10.56 6.42
C LEU A 14 8.45 -10.16 7.78
N ALA A 15 8.71 -8.92 8.23
CA ALA A 15 8.16 -8.35 9.45
C ALA A 15 6.61 -8.26 9.50
N TYR A 16 5.93 -8.38 8.36
CA TYR A 16 4.48 -8.20 8.26
C TYR A 16 3.72 -9.47 7.89
N ILE A 17 4.43 -10.56 7.56
CA ILE A 17 3.82 -11.70 6.86
C ILE A 17 2.77 -12.42 7.70
N GLU A 18 3.03 -12.62 9.00
CA GLU A 18 2.09 -13.21 9.95
C GLU A 18 0.78 -12.41 10.03
N ARG A 19 0.89 -11.08 10.10
CA ARG A 19 -0.29 -10.20 10.15
C ARG A 19 -1.12 -10.31 8.87
N ILE A 20 -0.45 -10.43 7.72
CA ILE A 20 -1.12 -10.61 6.43
C ILE A 20 -1.82 -11.96 6.39
N HIS A 21 -1.23 -13.05 6.89
CA HIS A 21 -1.89 -14.36 6.91
C HIS A 21 -3.22 -14.37 7.65
N HIS A 22 -3.37 -13.54 8.68
CA HIS A 22 -4.62 -13.41 9.44
C HIS A 22 -5.69 -12.53 8.77
N LEU A 23 -5.36 -11.81 7.69
CA LEU A 23 -6.35 -11.01 6.98
C LEU A 23 -7.31 -11.90 6.17
N PRO A 24 -8.57 -11.46 5.95
CA PRO A 24 -9.43 -12.08 4.96
C PRO A 24 -8.80 -12.00 3.55
N SER A 25 -9.24 -12.86 2.62
CA SER A 25 -8.70 -12.90 1.26
C SER A 25 -8.85 -11.56 0.52
N ARG A 26 -9.91 -10.81 0.84
CA ARG A 26 -10.16 -9.43 0.43
C ARG A 26 -10.39 -8.57 1.67
N PHE A 27 -9.86 -7.35 1.68
CA PHE A 27 -9.94 -6.43 2.81
C PHE A 27 -9.94 -4.97 2.33
N THR A 28 -10.26 -4.05 3.24
CA THR A 28 -10.02 -2.61 3.04
C THR A 28 -8.69 -2.26 3.68
N ALA A 29 -7.81 -1.61 2.92
CA ALA A 29 -6.57 -1.04 3.42
C ALA A 29 -6.71 0.46 3.62
N THR A 30 -6.05 0.99 4.64
CA THR A 30 -5.89 2.43 4.87
C THR A 30 -4.45 2.83 4.58
N LEU A 31 -4.26 3.97 3.93
CA LEU A 31 -2.94 4.53 3.65
C LEU A 31 -2.63 5.67 4.63
N ALA A 32 -1.39 5.71 5.11
CA ALA A 32 -0.90 6.77 5.97
C ALA A 32 0.49 7.26 5.52
N ALA A 33 0.65 8.57 5.34
CA ALA A 33 1.94 9.16 5.04
C ALA A 33 2.83 9.18 6.29
N GLU A 34 4.10 8.78 6.16
CA GLU A 34 5.09 8.79 7.23
C GLU A 34 6.28 9.70 6.86
N PRO A 35 6.16 11.03 7.04
CA PRO A 35 7.21 11.99 6.65
C PRO A 35 8.54 11.78 7.37
N ASP A 36 8.49 11.25 8.59
CA ASP A 36 9.65 11.04 9.45
C ASP A 36 10.33 9.68 9.22
N ASN A 37 9.94 8.95 8.17
CA ASN A 37 10.54 7.67 7.86
C ASN A 37 12.00 7.84 7.42
N ARG A 38 12.92 7.29 8.23
CA ARG A 38 14.38 7.41 8.05
C ARG A 38 14.94 6.85 6.73
N PHE A 39 14.17 6.05 5.99
CA PHE A 39 14.62 5.38 4.76
C PHE A 39 13.99 5.97 3.50
N ASN A 40 12.73 6.39 3.56
CA ASN A 40 12.00 6.95 2.42
C ASN A 40 11.19 8.17 2.87
N ARG A 41 11.59 9.37 2.43
CA ARG A 41 10.90 10.64 2.73
C ARG A 41 9.47 10.72 2.19
N PHE A 42 9.11 9.84 1.24
CA PHE A 42 7.78 9.71 0.67
C PHE A 42 7.08 8.41 1.13
N ALA A 43 7.47 7.86 2.27
CA ALA A 43 6.88 6.62 2.77
C ALA A 43 5.37 6.74 2.96
N VAL A 44 4.64 5.80 2.37
CA VAL A 44 3.21 5.60 2.59
C VAL A 44 3.02 4.21 3.20
N ALA A 45 2.67 4.17 4.48
CA ALA A 45 2.35 2.94 5.19
C ALA A 45 0.98 2.39 4.76
N VAL A 46 0.88 1.07 4.72
CA VAL A 46 -0.37 0.34 4.46
C VAL A 46 -0.84 -0.29 5.77
N LEU A 47 -2.07 0.02 6.16
CA LEU A 47 -2.73 -0.50 7.35
C LEU A 47 -3.93 -1.36 6.97
N ALA A 48 -4.15 -2.46 7.70
CA ALA A 48 -5.35 -3.28 7.60
C ALA A 48 -5.64 -3.93 8.95
N GLY A 49 -6.92 -4.04 9.32
CA GLY A 49 -7.32 -4.61 10.62
C GLY A 49 -6.64 -3.93 11.82
N GLY A 50 -6.46 -2.61 11.75
CA GLY A 50 -5.80 -1.81 12.80
C GLY A 50 -4.28 -1.95 12.87
N ASN A 51 -3.64 -2.71 11.96
CA ASN A 51 -2.22 -3.00 12.00
C ASN A 51 -1.49 -2.53 10.75
N LYS A 52 -0.23 -2.08 10.89
CA LYS A 52 0.66 -1.85 9.75
C LYS A 52 1.08 -3.20 9.14
N ILE A 53 0.87 -3.33 7.83
CA ILE A 53 1.15 -4.54 7.05
C ILE A 53 2.19 -4.33 5.95
N GLY A 54 2.68 -3.11 5.77
CA GLY A 54 3.74 -2.82 4.80
C GLY A 54 3.83 -1.36 4.43
N TYR A 55 4.52 -1.10 3.32
CA TYR A 55 4.62 0.21 2.68
C TYR A 55 4.34 0.08 1.19
N VAL A 56 3.77 1.14 0.60
CA VAL A 56 3.71 1.29 -0.84
C VAL A 56 5.13 1.36 -1.40
N PRO A 57 5.45 0.68 -2.53
CA PRO A 57 6.78 0.75 -3.14
C PRO A 57 7.23 2.19 -3.39
N PRO A 58 8.53 2.53 -3.17
CA PRO A 58 9.03 3.89 -3.30
C PRO A 58 8.65 4.59 -4.61
N GLU A 59 8.78 3.89 -5.73
CA GLU A 59 8.48 4.32 -7.10
C GLU A 59 7.01 4.65 -7.35
N ILE A 60 6.11 4.19 -6.47
CA ILE A 60 4.68 4.53 -6.49
C ILE A 60 4.37 5.55 -5.39
N SER A 61 4.93 5.37 -4.19
CA SER A 61 4.64 6.17 -3.00
C SER A 61 4.91 7.67 -3.21
N CYS A 62 5.91 8.03 -4.01
CA CYS A 62 6.22 9.43 -4.33
C CYS A 62 5.06 10.17 -5.01
N HIS A 63 4.20 9.47 -5.76
CA HIS A 63 3.03 10.05 -6.43
C HIS A 63 1.80 10.16 -5.52
N TYR A 64 1.76 9.43 -4.41
CA TYR A 64 0.60 9.37 -3.50
C TYR A 64 0.86 9.98 -2.13
N PHE A 65 2.11 10.23 -1.78
CA PHE A 65 2.48 10.75 -0.47
C PHE A 65 1.77 12.05 -0.12
N ASP A 66 1.85 13.06 -0.99
CA ASP A 66 1.25 14.37 -0.72
C ASP A 66 -0.29 14.34 -0.71
N PRO A 67 -0.97 13.65 -1.64
CA PRO A 67 -2.41 13.41 -1.56
C PRO A 67 -2.84 12.73 -0.26
N VAL A 68 -2.13 11.68 0.16
CA VAL A 68 -2.42 10.95 1.41
C VAL A 68 -2.17 11.84 2.63
N ARG A 69 -1.06 12.60 2.65
CA ARG A 69 -0.68 13.48 3.76
C ARG A 69 -1.68 14.62 3.98
N ARG A 70 -2.27 15.15 2.91
CA ARG A 70 -3.20 16.29 2.95
C ARG A 70 -4.67 15.88 3.09
N ALA A 71 -4.96 14.57 3.04
CA ALA A 71 -6.34 14.08 3.11
C ALA A 71 -7.00 14.43 4.45
N ALA A 72 -8.21 14.99 4.39
CA ALA A 72 -8.99 15.33 5.59
C ALA A 72 -9.67 14.10 6.23
N ALA A 73 -9.73 12.98 5.50
CA ALA A 73 -10.30 11.71 5.93
C ALA A 73 -9.33 10.56 5.61
N PRO A 74 -9.46 9.39 6.27
CA PRO A 74 -8.65 8.23 5.96
C PRO A 74 -8.71 7.86 4.48
N VAL A 75 -7.54 7.67 3.86
CA VAL A 75 -7.46 7.25 2.46
C VAL A 75 -7.54 5.73 2.41
N GLU A 76 -8.64 5.21 1.88
CA GLU A 76 -8.91 3.78 1.83
C GLU A 76 -8.88 3.24 0.41
N CYS A 77 -8.42 2.00 0.27
CA CYS A 77 -8.39 1.27 -1.00
C CYS A 77 -8.69 -0.22 -0.81
N PRO A 78 -9.31 -0.88 -1.80
CA PRO A 78 -9.45 -2.32 -1.81
C PRO A 78 -8.07 -3.01 -1.81
N GLY A 79 -7.95 -4.05 -1.00
CA GLY A 79 -6.79 -4.93 -0.94
C GLY A 79 -7.19 -6.41 -1.08
N ARG A 80 -6.28 -7.21 -1.64
CA ARG A 80 -6.41 -8.67 -1.62
C ARG A 80 -5.09 -9.33 -1.27
N ARG A 81 -5.16 -10.46 -0.58
CA ARG A 81 -4.00 -11.33 -0.41
C ARG A 81 -3.72 -12.08 -1.71
N VAL A 82 -2.45 -12.28 -2.01
CA VAL A 82 -2.06 -13.23 -3.06
C VAL A 82 -2.06 -14.66 -2.52
N SER A 83 -1.95 -15.64 -3.42
CA SER A 83 -1.79 -17.03 -3.01
C SER A 83 -0.43 -17.25 -2.32
N ALA A 84 -0.31 -18.34 -1.55
CA ALA A 84 0.97 -18.70 -0.95
C ALA A 84 2.06 -19.03 -1.99
N THR A 85 1.65 -19.50 -3.17
CA THR A 85 2.55 -19.76 -4.31
C THR A 85 3.08 -18.44 -4.87
N ASP A 86 2.20 -17.48 -5.19
CA ASP A 86 2.63 -16.18 -5.73
C ASP A 86 3.54 -15.43 -4.75
N LEU A 87 3.24 -15.52 -3.45
CA LEU A 87 4.10 -14.96 -2.41
C LEU A 87 5.50 -15.56 -2.42
N ARG A 88 5.60 -16.90 -2.54
CA ARG A 88 6.89 -17.59 -2.58
C ARG A 88 7.71 -17.21 -3.81
N ASP A 89 7.05 -17.06 -4.94
CA ASP A 89 7.70 -16.85 -6.24
C ASP A 89 8.08 -15.38 -6.47
N THR A 90 7.32 -14.43 -5.90
CA THR A 90 7.45 -13.00 -6.18
C THR A 90 7.81 -12.14 -4.97
N GLY A 91 7.62 -12.64 -3.75
CA GLY A 91 7.74 -11.84 -2.51
C GLY A 91 6.59 -10.84 -2.29
N VAL A 92 5.64 -10.74 -3.21
CA VAL A 92 4.44 -9.91 -3.06
C VAL A 92 3.45 -10.65 -2.17
N ALA A 93 2.91 -10.00 -1.13
CA ALA A 93 1.92 -10.65 -0.27
C ALA A 93 0.50 -10.09 -0.45
N VAL A 94 0.38 -8.83 -0.86
CA VAL A 94 -0.92 -8.20 -1.10
C VAL A 94 -0.89 -7.34 -2.36
N LEU A 95 -2.04 -7.23 -3.00
CA LEU A 95 -2.30 -6.36 -4.13
C LEU A 95 -3.32 -5.30 -3.70
N LEU A 96 -3.00 -4.02 -3.91
CA LEU A 96 -3.89 -2.90 -3.63
C LEU A 96 -4.44 -2.32 -4.94
N ASP A 97 -5.66 -1.80 -4.87
CA ASP A 97 -6.33 -1.14 -5.98
C ASP A 97 -6.38 0.38 -5.77
N PHE A 98 -5.55 1.11 -6.51
CA PHE A 98 -5.45 2.56 -6.41
C PHE A 98 -6.28 3.28 -7.49
N SER A 99 -7.12 2.56 -8.24
CA SER A 99 -7.91 3.13 -9.35
C SER A 99 -8.76 4.33 -8.95
N ALA A 100 -9.28 4.35 -7.71
CA ALA A 100 -10.10 5.43 -7.17
C ALA A 100 -9.31 6.50 -6.40
N LEU A 101 -7.98 6.33 -6.22
CA LEU A 101 -7.19 7.25 -5.41
C LEU A 101 -6.70 8.46 -6.20
N PRO A 102 -6.67 9.66 -5.57
CA PRO A 102 -6.08 10.84 -6.17
C PRO A 102 -4.56 10.69 -6.29
N VAL A 103 -4.04 10.84 -7.50
CA VAL A 103 -2.59 10.82 -7.80
C VAL A 103 -2.06 12.26 -7.91
N ALA A 104 -0.94 12.57 -7.25
CA ALA A 104 -0.22 13.81 -7.54
C ALA A 104 0.53 13.63 -8.86
N ARG A 105 0.38 14.60 -9.77
CA ARG A 105 1.26 14.66 -10.94
C ARG A 105 2.70 14.72 -10.43
N ALA A 106 3.55 13.79 -10.88
CA ALA A 106 4.98 14.04 -10.80
C ALA A 106 5.28 15.19 -11.76
N GLU A 107 5.79 16.28 -11.20
CA GLU A 107 6.45 17.34 -11.95
C GLU A 107 7.92 16.94 -12.23
#